data_AF-A0A382T805-F1
#
_entry.id   AF-A0A382T805-F1
#
_cell.length_a   1.000
_cell.length_b   1.000
_cell.length_c   1.000
_cell.angle_alpha   90.00
_cell.angle_beta   90.00
_cell.angle_gamma   90.00
#
_symmetry.space_group_name_H-M   'P 1'
#
loop_
_entity.id
_entity.type
_entity.pdbx_description
1 polymer ?
#
loop_
_entity_poly.entity_id
_entity_poly.type
_entity_poly.pdbx_seq_one_letter_code
_entity_poly.pdbx_strand_id
1 'polypeptide(L)'
;AHNESTGQEIWDDFGNTLDMVVIGVGTGGTITGVAKKLKSNNPKIQIIGADPYGSILGGGDEIYPYKVEGIGYDFFPDVLDNTLVDRYIKVNDQNSFTMARKLIKDEGILCGGSSGTVLWAALEAAKDLKSDQKCLCIIADGIRNYLGKFVQDQWMSKN
;
A
#
# COMPACT_ATOMS: atom_id res chain seq x y z
N ALA A 1 7.83 -11.32 -11.83
CA ALA A 1 6.60 -11.72 -11.11
C ALA A 1 5.51 -10.68 -11.32
N HIS A 2 5.45 -9.61 -10.52
CA HIS A 2 4.31 -8.67 -10.54
C HIS A 2 4.02 -7.96 -11.86
N ASN A 3 4.99 -7.77 -12.75
CA ASN A 3 4.73 -7.26 -14.11
C ASN A 3 3.94 -8.27 -14.96
N GLU A 4 4.36 -9.53 -14.95
CA GLU A 4 3.81 -10.58 -15.82
C GLU A 4 2.56 -11.26 -15.25
N SER A 5 2.41 -11.27 -13.92
CA SER A 5 1.23 -11.85 -13.24
C SER A 5 0.33 -10.78 -12.65
N THR A 6 0.62 -10.29 -11.44
CA THR A 6 -0.30 -9.41 -10.69
C THR A 6 -0.78 -8.20 -11.50
N GLY A 7 0.11 -7.51 -12.20
CA GLY A 7 -0.25 -6.38 -13.06
C GLY A 7 -1.06 -6.78 -14.29
N GLN A 8 -0.83 -7.98 -14.83
CA GLN A 8 -1.60 -8.52 -15.95
C GLN A 8 -3.02 -8.90 -15.50
N GLU A 9 -3.16 -9.58 -14.35
CA GLU A 9 -4.45 -9.90 -13.75
C GLU A 9 -5.30 -8.64 -13.51
N ILE A 10 -4.70 -7.59 -12.93
CA ILE A 10 -5.37 -6.29 -12.73
C ILE A 10 -5.78 -5.68 -14.08
N TRP A 11 -4.93 -5.76 -15.10
CA TRP A 11 -5.25 -5.24 -16.42
C TRP A 11 -6.40 -6.00 -17.09
N ASP A 12 -6.41 -7.32 -16.97
CA ASP A 12 -7.43 -8.17 -17.56
C ASP A 12 -8.79 -7.93 -16.90
N ASP A 13 -8.82 -7.70 -15.59
CA ASP A 13 -10.05 -7.46 -14.83
C ASP A 13 -10.62 -6.04 -15.04
N PHE A 14 -9.76 -5.02 -15.11
CA PHE A 14 -10.21 -3.63 -15.11
C PHE A 14 -9.99 -2.87 -16.42
N GLY A 15 -8.94 -3.22 -17.16
CA GLY A 15 -8.45 -2.49 -18.33
C GLY A 15 -8.38 -0.98 -18.08
N ASN A 16 -8.97 -0.22 -19.01
CA ASN A 16 -9.02 1.25 -18.95
C ASN A 16 -10.00 1.82 -17.92
N THR A 17 -10.73 0.98 -17.16
CA THR A 17 -11.70 1.46 -16.17
C THR A 17 -11.11 1.68 -14.78
N LEU A 18 -9.81 1.41 -14.60
CA LEU A 18 -9.08 1.66 -13.36
C LEU A 18 -8.33 2.99 -13.43
N ASP A 19 -8.58 3.85 -12.44
CA ASP A 19 -8.01 5.20 -12.39
C ASP A 19 -6.80 5.28 -11.45
N MET A 20 -6.82 4.51 -10.36
CA MET A 20 -5.81 4.57 -9.31
C MET A 20 -5.49 3.18 -8.74
N VAL A 21 -4.21 2.95 -8.44
CA VAL A 21 -3.75 1.78 -7.68
C VAL A 21 -2.88 2.24 -6.51
N VAL A 22 -3.14 1.70 -5.33
CA VAL A 22 -2.44 2.03 -4.08
C VAL A 22 -1.74 0.80 -3.55
N ILE A 23 -0.43 0.90 -3.33
CA ILE A 23 0.45 -0.24 -3.01
C ILE A 23 1.40 0.14 -1.88
N GLY A 24 1.49 -0.73 -0.86
CA GLY A 24 2.48 -0.60 0.20
C GLY A 24 3.88 -0.90 -0.33
N VAL A 25 4.85 -0.03 -0.03
CA VAL A 25 6.18 -0.11 -0.64
C VAL A 25 7.20 -0.64 0.37
N GLY A 26 7.70 -1.86 0.14
CA GLY A 26 8.85 -2.44 0.84
C GLY A 26 10.05 -2.53 -0.10
N THR A 27 10.33 -3.72 -0.64
CA THR A 27 11.37 -3.88 -1.68
C THR A 27 11.08 -3.07 -2.94
N GLY A 28 9.82 -2.68 -3.17
CA GLY A 28 9.39 -1.95 -4.36
C GLY A 28 9.05 -2.84 -5.56
N GLY A 29 9.26 -4.16 -5.47
CA GLY A 29 8.99 -5.08 -6.58
C GLY A 29 7.52 -5.12 -7.00
N THR A 30 6.58 -5.04 -6.05
CA THR A 30 5.13 -5.04 -6.34
C THR A 30 4.71 -3.76 -7.03
N ILE A 31 5.00 -2.59 -6.45
CA ILE A 31 4.61 -1.31 -7.04
C ILE A 31 5.27 -1.10 -8.41
N THR A 32 6.56 -1.41 -8.55
CA THR A 32 7.28 -1.29 -9.81
C THR A 32 6.72 -2.23 -10.87
N GLY A 33 6.51 -3.50 -10.54
CA GLY A 33 5.99 -4.49 -11.49
C GLY A 33 4.58 -4.15 -11.97
N VAL A 34 3.68 -3.83 -11.04
CA VAL A 34 2.30 -3.43 -11.38
C VAL A 34 2.29 -2.13 -12.18
N ALA A 35 3.06 -1.12 -11.77
CA ALA A 35 3.13 0.17 -12.47
C ALA A 35 3.64 0.02 -13.90
N LYS A 36 4.68 -0.80 -14.13
CA LYS A 36 5.20 -1.07 -15.49
C LYS A 36 4.10 -1.62 -16.40
N LYS A 37 3.36 -2.64 -15.94
CA LYS A 37 2.29 -3.25 -16.74
C LYS A 37 1.13 -2.30 -16.98
N LEU A 38 0.68 -1.59 -15.96
CA LEU A 38 -0.49 -0.73 -16.09
C LEU A 38 -0.18 0.52 -16.90
N LYS A 39 0.95 1.20 -16.66
CA LYS A 39 1.33 2.40 -17.42
C LYS A 39 1.70 2.10 -18.88
N SER A 40 2.18 0.89 -19.21
CA SER A 40 2.41 0.51 -20.62
C SER A 40 1.13 0.41 -21.43
N ASN A 41 -0.01 0.13 -20.77
CA ASN A 41 -1.31 0.02 -21.43
C ASN A 41 -2.17 1.28 -21.27
N ASN A 42 -2.14 1.90 -20.09
CA ASN A 42 -2.83 3.15 -19.77
C ASN A 42 -1.86 4.12 -19.05
N PRO A 43 -1.22 5.05 -19.77
CA PRO A 43 -0.25 5.97 -19.16
C PRO A 43 -0.89 6.99 -18.19
N LYS A 44 -2.22 7.10 -18.16
CA LYS A 44 -2.94 8.02 -17.26
C LYS A 44 -3.25 7.44 -15.89
N ILE A 45 -3.05 6.13 -15.69
CA ILE A 45 -3.33 5.50 -14.40
C ILE A 45 -2.43 6.08 -13.31
N GLN A 46 -3.02 6.37 -12.15
CA GLN A 46 -2.31 6.88 -10.99
C GLN A 46 -1.78 5.72 -10.15
N ILE A 47 -0.48 5.74 -9.87
CA ILE A 47 0.23 4.78 -9.04
C ILE A 47 0.65 5.48 -7.75
N ILE A 48 0.05 5.05 -6.64
CA ILE A 48 0.26 5.64 -5.32
C ILE A 48 1.05 4.67 -4.43
N GLY A 49 2.17 5.14 -3.91
CA GLY A 49 2.97 4.42 -2.92
C GLY A 49 2.51 4.74 -1.49
N ALA A 50 2.26 3.72 -0.69
CA ALA A 50 2.05 3.87 0.75
C ALA A 50 3.32 3.46 1.49
N ASP A 51 3.92 4.40 2.24
CA ASP A 51 5.22 4.23 2.87
C ASP A 51 5.17 4.67 4.35
N PRO A 52 5.70 3.90 5.31
CA PRO A 52 5.65 4.30 6.70
C PRO A 52 6.52 5.53 6.98
N TYR A 53 6.13 6.36 7.94
CA TYR A 53 7.07 7.30 8.54
C TYR A 53 8.24 6.56 9.20
N GLY A 54 9.46 7.09 9.06
CA GLY A 54 10.71 6.40 9.43
C GLY A 54 11.38 5.65 8.29
N SER A 55 10.67 5.41 7.18
CA SER A 55 11.23 5.00 5.88
C SER A 55 11.59 6.21 5.02
N ILE A 56 12.50 6.07 4.07
CA ILE A 56 12.87 7.13 3.10
C ILE A 56 12.36 6.87 1.68
N LEU A 57 11.70 5.72 1.42
CA LEU A 57 11.31 5.33 0.06
C LEU A 57 10.34 6.32 -0.60
N GLY A 58 9.36 6.80 0.17
CA GLY A 58 8.40 7.82 -0.26
C GLY A 58 8.82 9.24 0.09
N GLY A 59 10.11 9.47 0.34
CA GLY A 59 10.66 10.72 0.87
C GLY A 59 10.66 10.79 2.40
N GLY A 60 11.22 11.88 2.90
CA GLY A 60 11.60 12.06 4.31
C GLY A 60 13.10 11.91 4.53
N ASP A 61 13.61 12.50 5.60
CA ASP A 61 15.02 12.53 6.00
C ASP A 61 15.28 11.87 7.36
N GLU A 62 14.21 11.61 8.14
CA GLU A 62 14.29 10.94 9.43
C GLU A 62 14.07 9.43 9.30
N ILE A 63 15.11 8.65 9.63
CA ILE A 63 15.06 7.19 9.70
C ILE A 63 14.85 6.77 11.15
N TYR A 64 13.79 6.03 11.42
CA TYR A 64 13.49 5.50 12.76
C TYR A 64 12.62 4.24 12.69
N PRO A 65 12.67 3.38 13.73
CA PRO A 65 11.89 2.16 13.73
C PRO A 65 10.38 2.43 13.85
N TYR A 66 9.60 1.59 13.18
CA TYR A 66 8.15 1.53 13.23
C TYR A 66 7.70 0.07 13.44
N LYS A 67 6.42 -0.13 13.76
CA LYS A 67 5.85 -1.43 14.13
C LYS A 67 5.22 -2.15 12.96
N VAL A 68 4.74 -1.44 11.94
CA VAL A 68 4.20 -2.06 10.73
C VAL A 68 5.30 -2.84 10.00
N GLU A 69 4.97 -4.06 9.56
CA GLU A 69 5.96 -4.98 9.00
C GLU A 69 5.81 -5.12 7.48
N GLY A 70 6.94 -5.36 6.81
CA GLY A 70 6.99 -5.68 5.38
C GLY A 70 7.03 -4.49 4.42
N ILE A 71 6.91 -3.26 4.93
CA ILE A 71 6.98 -2.01 4.15
C ILE A 71 7.99 -1.04 4.76
N GLY A 72 8.51 -0.14 3.92
CA GLY A 72 9.54 0.85 4.21
C GLY A 72 10.96 0.29 4.28
N TYR A 73 11.95 1.15 4.03
CA TYR A 73 13.38 0.89 4.15
C TYR A 73 14.17 2.19 4.43
N ASP A 74 15.39 2.03 4.93
CA ASP A 74 16.41 3.06 5.14
C ASP A 74 17.40 3.21 3.96
N PHE A 75 17.18 2.44 2.88
CA PHE A 75 17.89 2.53 1.60
C PHE A 75 16.91 2.32 0.45
N PHE A 76 17.30 2.70 -0.77
CA PHE A 76 16.50 2.46 -1.98
C PHE A 76 16.88 1.12 -2.62
N PRO A 77 15.98 0.11 -2.66
CA PRO A 77 16.27 -1.15 -3.34
C PRO A 77 16.36 -0.97 -4.85
N ASP A 78 17.29 -1.66 -5.50
CA ASP A 78 17.50 -1.58 -6.97
C ASP A 78 16.26 -1.91 -7.80
N VAL A 79 15.35 -2.72 -7.25
CA VAL A 79 14.13 -3.14 -7.94
C VAL A 79 12.99 -2.11 -7.86
N LEU A 80 13.13 -1.07 -7.04
CA LEU A 80 12.17 0.02 -6.92
C LEU A 80 12.44 1.09 -7.99
N ASP A 81 11.51 1.26 -8.91
CA ASP A 81 11.55 2.33 -9.92
C ASP A 81 10.61 3.48 -9.52
N ASN A 82 11.18 4.46 -8.82
CA ASN A 82 10.43 5.63 -8.35
C ASN A 82 9.89 6.51 -9.48
N THR A 83 10.42 6.40 -10.71
CA THR A 83 9.93 7.20 -11.84
C THR A 83 8.52 6.81 -12.29
N LEU A 84 8.04 5.64 -11.83
CA LEU A 84 6.71 5.12 -12.13
C LEU A 84 5.67 5.41 -11.05
N VAL A 85 6.07 5.99 -9.91
CA VAL A 85 5.19 6.31 -8.79
C VAL A 85 4.81 7.78 -8.86
N ASP A 86 3.50 8.06 -8.99
CA ASP A 86 3.02 9.44 -9.19
C ASP A 86 3.01 10.23 -7.88
N ARG A 87 2.75 9.55 -6.75
CA ARG A 87 2.72 10.16 -5.42
C ARG A 87 2.95 9.12 -4.33
N TYR A 88 3.59 9.56 -3.25
CA TYR A 88 3.68 8.81 -2.01
C TYR A 88 2.79 9.42 -0.92
N ILE A 89 2.17 8.55 -0.11
CA ILE A 89 1.46 8.92 1.11
C ILE A 89 2.18 8.28 2.30
N LYS A 90 2.65 9.13 3.23
CA LYS A 90 3.31 8.69 4.47
C LYS A 90 2.27 8.33 5.52
N VAL A 91 2.44 7.18 6.17
CA VAL A 91 1.47 6.67 7.16
C VAL A 91 2.17 6.25 8.44
N ASN A 92 1.60 6.58 9.59
CA ASN A 92 2.13 6.14 10.89
C ASN A 92 1.49 4.81 11.34
N ASP A 93 2.09 4.17 12.34
CA ASP A 93 1.63 2.89 12.88
C ASP A 93 0.19 2.95 13.41
N GLN A 94 -0.17 4.03 14.12
CA GLN A 94 -1.52 4.20 14.69
C GLN A 94 -2.59 4.13 13.59
N ASN A 95 -2.41 4.89 12.51
CA ASN A 95 -3.34 4.92 11.38
C ASN A 95 -3.36 3.58 10.65
N SER A 96 -2.20 2.97 10.45
CA SER A 96 -2.04 1.65 9.86
C SER A 96 -2.88 0.59 10.60
N PHE A 97 -2.63 0.41 11.90
CA PHE A 97 -3.31 -0.63 12.67
C PHE A 97 -4.77 -0.33 12.94
N THR A 98 -5.13 0.93 13.17
CA THR A 98 -6.54 1.32 13.33
C THR A 98 -7.32 0.98 12.06
N MET A 99 -6.75 1.27 10.89
CA MET A 99 -7.40 0.99 9.62
C MET A 99 -7.45 -0.51 9.32
N ALA A 100 -6.40 -1.27 9.61
CA ALA A 100 -6.42 -2.73 9.48
C ALA A 100 -7.51 -3.36 10.35
N ARG A 101 -7.67 -2.91 11.61
CA ARG A 101 -8.74 -3.39 12.50
C ARG A 101 -10.13 -3.00 12.02
N LYS A 102 -10.29 -1.82 11.43
CA LYS A 102 -11.55 -1.42 10.79
C LYS A 102 -11.86 -2.31 9.59
N LEU A 103 -10.88 -2.60 8.74
CA LEU A 103 -11.07 -3.47 7.58
C LEU A 103 -11.52 -4.89 7.99
N ILE A 104 -10.94 -5.41 9.07
CA ILE A 104 -11.35 -6.69 9.67
C ILE A 104 -12.79 -6.62 10.21
N LYS A 105 -13.10 -5.57 10.98
CA LYS A 105 -14.37 -5.45 11.70
C LYS A 105 -15.55 -5.12 10.78
N ASP A 106 -15.34 -4.19 9.86
CA ASP A 106 -16.40 -3.56 9.08
C ASP A 106 -16.60 -4.30 7.75
N GLU A 107 -15.53 -4.86 7.15
CA GLU A 107 -15.57 -5.52 5.83
C GLU A 107 -15.28 -7.04 5.89
N GLY A 108 -14.90 -7.58 7.05
CA GLY A 108 -14.61 -9.01 7.21
C GLY A 108 -13.31 -9.49 6.55
N ILE A 109 -12.45 -8.58 6.08
CA ILE A 109 -11.18 -8.93 5.43
C ILE A 109 -10.11 -9.13 6.50
N LEU A 110 -9.70 -10.38 6.71
CA LEU A 110 -8.71 -10.78 7.72
C LEU A 110 -7.26 -10.43 7.30
N CYS A 111 -6.95 -9.15 7.14
CA CYS A 111 -5.69 -8.63 6.64
C CYS A 111 -4.62 -8.35 7.72
N GLY A 112 -3.39 -8.07 7.28
CA GLY A 112 -2.28 -7.60 8.12
C GLY A 112 -2.20 -6.07 8.30
N GLY A 113 -1.15 -5.62 8.99
CA GLY A 113 -0.93 -4.19 9.29
C GLY A 113 -0.67 -3.34 8.05
N SER A 114 0.20 -3.80 7.14
CA SER A 114 0.52 -3.09 5.89
C SER A 114 -0.72 -2.81 5.03
N SER A 115 -1.75 -3.65 5.14
CA SER A 115 -3.03 -3.47 4.46
C SER A 115 -3.81 -2.26 4.99
N GLY A 116 -3.71 -2.00 6.29
CA GLY A 116 -4.24 -0.77 6.88
C GLY A 116 -3.48 0.47 6.44
N THR A 117 -2.16 0.39 6.27
CA THR A 117 -1.35 1.46 5.65
C THR A 117 -1.82 1.77 4.23
N VAL A 118 -2.04 0.74 3.42
CA VAL A 118 -2.55 0.88 2.05
C VAL A 118 -3.93 1.51 2.03
N LEU A 119 -4.85 1.01 2.86
CA LEU A 119 -6.22 1.54 2.89
C LEU A 119 -6.26 2.99 3.39
N TRP A 120 -5.46 3.35 4.40
CA TRP A 120 -5.34 4.74 4.83
C TRP A 120 -4.85 5.63 3.69
N ALA A 121 -3.76 5.23 3.03
CA ALA A 121 -3.21 5.96 1.88
C ALA A 121 -4.22 6.08 0.74
N ALA A 122 -5.01 5.04 0.50
CA ALA A 122 -6.05 5.04 -0.53
C ALA A 122 -7.18 6.01 -0.20
N LEU A 123 -7.66 6.05 1.04
CA LEU A 123 -8.69 7.01 1.46
C LEU A 123 -8.20 8.46 1.37
N GLU A 124 -6.91 8.71 1.67
CA GLU A 124 -6.31 10.03 1.48
C GLU A 124 -6.18 10.40 -0.01
N ALA A 125 -5.66 9.48 -0.83
CA ALA A 125 -5.44 9.73 -2.24
C ALA A 125 -6.74 9.83 -3.05
N ALA A 126 -7.76 9.03 -2.71
CA ALA A 126 -9.04 8.97 -3.39
C ALA A 126 -9.90 10.23 -3.20
N LYS A 127 -9.51 11.16 -2.32
CA LYS A 127 -10.15 12.50 -2.23
C LYS A 127 -10.05 13.28 -3.54
N ASP A 128 -9.06 12.97 -4.37
CA ASP A 128 -8.86 13.59 -5.68
C ASP A 128 -9.67 12.91 -6.80
N LEU A 129 -10.32 11.77 -6.51
CA LEU A 129 -11.11 11.02 -7.48
C LEU A 129 -12.55 11.53 -7.54
N LYS A 130 -13.15 11.41 -8.72
CA LYS A 130 -14.58 11.61 -8.93
C LYS A 130 -15.36 10.35 -8.52
N SER A 131 -16.67 10.51 -8.30
CA SER A 131 -17.55 9.45 -7.83
C SER A 131 -17.64 8.20 -8.73
N ASP A 132 -17.32 8.35 -10.02
CA ASP A 132 -17.34 7.28 -11.02
C ASP A 132 -15.98 6.61 -11.23
N GLN A 133 -14.92 7.12 -10.61
CA GLN A 133 -13.56 6.62 -10.76
C GLN A 133 -13.25 5.49 -9.77
N LYS A 134 -12.38 4.56 -10.18
CA LYS A 134 -12.05 3.35 -9.41
C LYS A 134 -10.65 3.41 -8.82
N CYS A 135 -10.54 3.06 -7.54
CA CYS A 135 -9.29 2.91 -6.80
C CYS A 135 -9.12 1.45 -6.36
N LEU A 136 -8.00 0.83 -6.72
CA LEU A 136 -7.64 -0.53 -6.31
C LEU A 136 -6.58 -0.49 -5.21
N CYS A 137 -6.76 -1.30 -4.17
CA CYS A 137 -5.83 -1.44 -3.04
C CYS A 137 -5.19 -2.83 -3.04
N ILE A 138 -3.86 -2.92 -2.92
CA ILE A 138 -3.17 -4.21 -2.76
C ILE A 138 -3.05 -4.59 -1.27
N ILE A 139 -3.73 -5.66 -0.89
CA ILE A 139 -3.74 -6.23 0.46
C ILE A 139 -2.73 -7.38 0.51
N ALA A 140 -1.57 -7.15 1.11
CA ALA A 140 -0.39 -7.99 0.92
C ALA A 140 -0.43 -9.33 1.69
N ASP A 141 -1.00 -9.34 2.89
CA ASP A 141 -1.03 -10.52 3.74
C ASP A 141 -2.20 -10.54 4.74
N GLY A 142 -2.29 -11.65 5.48
CA GLY A 142 -3.39 -11.93 6.39
C GLY A 142 -3.04 -11.76 7.87
N ILE A 143 -4.08 -11.73 8.69
CA ILE A 143 -4.02 -11.50 10.15
C ILE A 143 -3.14 -12.50 10.93
N ARG A 144 -2.89 -13.69 10.36
CA ARG A 144 -2.16 -14.81 11.00
C ARG A 144 -0.82 -14.38 11.60
N ASN A 145 -0.07 -13.52 10.92
CA ASN A 145 1.27 -13.12 11.33
C ASN A 145 1.24 -12.17 12.56
N TYR A 146 0.07 -11.69 12.96
CA TYR A 146 -0.10 -10.56 13.88
C TYR A 146 -1.03 -10.84 15.06
N LEU A 147 -1.43 -12.10 15.29
CA LEU A 147 -2.33 -12.49 16.38
C LEU A 147 -1.82 -12.09 17.78
N GLY A 148 -0.51 -11.92 17.93
CA GLY A 148 0.15 -11.42 19.14
C GLY A 148 0.41 -9.91 19.18
N LYS A 149 -0.03 -9.17 18.15
CA LYS A 149 0.29 -7.74 17.92
C LYS A 149 -1.00 -6.93 17.82
N PHE A 150 -1.19 -6.15 16.76
CA PHE A 150 -2.30 -5.20 16.60
C PHE A 150 -3.70 -5.81 16.76
N VAL A 151 -3.81 -7.13 16.56
CA VAL A 151 -5.05 -7.90 16.79
C VAL A 151 -5.48 -7.86 18.26
N GLN A 152 -4.52 -7.78 19.19
CA GLN A 152 -4.79 -7.73 20.62
C GLN A 152 -4.96 -6.29 21.12
N ASP A 153 -6.06 -6.04 21.83
CA ASP A 153 -6.36 -4.72 22.43
C ASP A 153 -5.28 -4.27 23.41
N GLN A 154 -4.75 -5.21 24.19
CA GLN A 154 -3.67 -4.93 25.15
C GLN A 154 -2.39 -4.48 24.46
N TRP A 155 -2.07 -5.03 23.28
CA TRP A 155 -0.91 -4.61 22.51
C TRP A 155 -1.14 -3.22 21.91
N MET A 156 -2.33 -2.97 21.37
CA MET A 156 -2.74 -1.67 20.82
C MET A 156 -2.78 -0.55 21.86
N SER A 157 -3.04 -0.86 23.13
CA SER A 157 -3.02 0.16 24.20
C SER A 157 -1.61 0.50 24.68
N LYS A 158 -0.61 -0.34 24.37
CA LYS A 158 0.78 -0.20 24.83
C LYS A 158 1.72 0.38 23.78
N ASN A 159 1.30 0.42 22.51
CA ASN A 159 2.09 0.86 21.36
C ASN A 159 1.28 1.89 20.59
#